data_AF-A0A2D6KVD5-F1
#
_entry.id   AF-A0A2D6KVD5-F1
#
_cell.length_a   1.000
_cell.length_b   1.000
_cell.length_c   1.000
_cell.angle_alpha   90.00
_cell.angle_beta   90.00
_cell.angle_gamma   90.00
#
_symmetry.space_group_name_H-M   'P 1'
#
loop_
_entity.id
_entity.type
_entity.pdbx_description
1 polymer ?
#
loop_
_entity_poly.entity_id
_entity_poly.type
_entity_poly.pdbx_seq_one_letter_code
_entity_poly.pdbx_strand_id
1 'polypeptide(L)' 'MDKYIKKALKLIGLAIGLFIVFAILHNLVYALFNVEEAVFFILALAAGLIGLPASIIYLVVAIIKKYKKVNKK' A
#
# COMPACT_ATOMS: atom_id res chain seq x y z
N MET A 1 -11.90 -17.15 -2.98
CA MET A 1 -11.61 -15.73 -3.32
C MET A 1 -10.83 -15.69 -4.63
N ASP A 2 -11.16 -14.76 -5.53
CA ASP A 2 -10.48 -14.64 -6.83
C ASP A 2 -8.97 -14.34 -6.64
N LYS A 3 -8.11 -14.97 -7.45
CA LYS A 3 -6.63 -14.85 -7.32
C LYS A 3 -6.17 -13.39 -7.41
N TYR A 4 -6.80 -12.59 -8.25
CA TYR A 4 -6.46 -11.17 -8.44
C TYR A 4 -6.91 -10.34 -7.24
N ILE A 5 -8.11 -10.60 -6.70
CA ILE A 5 -8.60 -9.95 -5.48
C ILE A 5 -7.70 -10.29 -4.29
N LYS A 6 -7.31 -11.56 -4.13
CA LYS A 6 -6.38 -11.98 -3.07
C LYS A 6 -5.03 -11.27 -3.17
N LYS A 7 -4.50 -11.11 -4.39
CA LYS A 7 -3.25 -10.38 -4.63
C LYS A 7 -3.40 -8.89 -4.31
N ALA A 8 -4.51 -8.27 -4.72
CA ALA A 8 -4.79 -6.87 -4.44
C ALA A 8 -4.82 -6.57 -2.94
N LEU A 9 -5.55 -7.38 -2.16
CA LEU A 9 -5.63 -7.24 -0.70
C LEU A 9 -4.26 -7.40 -0.04
N LYS A 10 -3.42 -8.34 -0.51
CA LYS A 10 -2.04 -8.48 -0.02
C LYS A 10 -1.20 -7.24 -0.30
N LEU A 11 -1.34 -6.64 -1.49
CA LEU A 11 -0.62 -5.42 -1.86
C LEU A 11 -1.07 -4.21 -1.03
N ILE A 12 -2.37 -4.09 -0.76
CA ILE A 12 -2.92 -3.06 0.15
C ILE A 12 -2.32 -3.22 1.54
N GLY A 13 -2.36 -4.45 2.09
CA GLY A 13 -1.78 -4.74 3.40
C GLY A 13 -0.29 -4.43 3.48
N LEU A 14 0.46 -4.74 2.41
CA LEU A 14 1.89 -4.39 2.29
C LEU A 14 2.10 -2.87 2.26
N ALA A 15 1.32 -2.13 1.47
CA ALA A 15 1.46 -0.68 1.38
C ALA A 15 1.18 0.00 2.74
N ILE A 16 0.12 -0.43 3.42
CA ILE A 16 -0.22 0.07 4.78
C ILE A 16 0.87 -0.32 5.78
N GLY A 17 1.31 -1.58 5.76
CA GLY A 17 2.35 -2.05 6.65
C GLY A 17 3.66 -1.28 6.48
N LEU A 18 4.09 -1.07 5.24
CA LEU A 18 5.30 -0.29 4.92
C LEU A 18 5.16 1.17 5.34
N PHE A 19 4.00 1.79 5.09
CA PHE A 19 3.72 3.16 5.55
C PHE A 19 3.90 3.28 7.06
N ILE A 20 3.27 2.39 7.83
CA ILE A 20 3.33 2.41 9.30
C ILE A 20 4.77 2.18 9.78
N VAL A 21 5.46 1.18 9.22
CA VAL A 21 6.84 0.86 9.62
C VAL A 21 7.77 2.05 9.37
N PHE A 22 7.70 2.67 8.19
CA PHE A 22 8.55 3.81 7.88
C PHE A 22 8.19 5.06 8.70
N ALA A 23 6.91 5.29 8.99
CA ALA A 23 6.49 6.37 9.87
C ALA A 23 7.02 6.16 11.31
N ILE A 24 6.96 4.93 11.83
CA ILE A 24 7.52 4.60 13.15
C ILE A 24 9.04 4.80 13.14
N LEU A 25 9.74 4.33 12.11
CA LEU A 25 11.20 4.49 12.01
C LEU A 25 11.60 5.96 11.95
N HIS A 26 10.90 6.78 11.15
CA HIS A 26 11.15 8.22 11.07
C HIS A 26 11.03 8.88 12.45
N ASN A 27 9.93 8.60 13.17
CA ASN A 27 9.70 9.15 14.50
C ASN A 27 10.70 8.63 15.55
N LEU A 28 11.08 7.35 15.45
CA LEU A 28 12.03 6.73 16.37
C LEU A 28 13.43 7.33 16.22
N VAL A 29 13.90 7.50 14.98
CA VAL A 29 15.18 8.15 14.71
C VAL A 29 15.17 9.59 15.22
N TYR A 30 14.11 10.35 14.92
CA TYR A 30 13.97 11.71 15.40
C TYR A 30 14.03 11.77 16.92
N ALA A 31 13.33 10.88 17.62
CA ALA A 31 13.32 10.81 19.08
C ALA A 31 14.67 10.41 19.69
N LEU A 32 15.43 9.52 19.05
CA LEU A 32 16.70 9.00 19.58
C LEU A 32 17.89 9.93 19.28
N PHE A 33 17.92 10.53 18.09
CA PHE A 33 19.08 11.27 17.61
C PHE A 33 18.84 12.77 17.48
N ASN A 34 17.60 13.25 17.62
CA ASN A 34 17.18 14.63 17.31
C ASN A 34 17.58 15.07 15.88
N VAL A 35 17.64 14.12 14.95
CA VAL A 35 17.96 14.36 13.53
C VAL A 35 16.72 14.03 12.71
N GLU A 36 16.32 14.97 11.83
CA GLU A 36 15.28 14.72 10.84
C GLU A 36 15.83 13.93 9.66
N GLU A 37 15.64 12.62 9.69
CA GLU A 37 15.98 11.76 8.56
C GLU A 37 14.84 11.68 7.54
N ALA A 38 15.05 12.40 6.43
CA ALA A 38 14.10 12.50 5.33
C ALA A 38 13.86 11.16 4.61
N VAL A 39 14.79 10.21 4.69
CA VAL A 39 14.69 8.92 3.96
C VAL A 39 13.45 8.15 4.39
N PHE A 40 13.24 7.94 5.69
CA PHE A 40 12.08 7.21 6.19
C PHE A 40 10.77 7.95 5.93
N PHE A 41 10.79 9.29 5.98
CA PHE A 41 9.63 10.10 5.62
C PHE A 41 9.25 9.95 4.14
N ILE A 42 10.22 10.03 3.23
CA ILE A 42 10.00 9.84 1.79
C ILE A 42 9.49 8.43 1.50
N LEU A 43 10.04 7.41 2.17
CA LEU A 43 9.59 6.03 2.01
C LEU A 43 8.16 5.83 2.54
N ALA A 44 7.80 6.44 3.66
CA ALA A 44 6.42 6.47 4.15
C ALA A 44 5.51 7.14 3.11
N LEU A 45 5.86 8.33 2.63
CA LEU A 45 5.09 9.02 1.58
C LEU A 45 4.94 8.18 0.31
N ALA A 46 5.98 7.50 -0.16
CA ALA A 46 5.90 6.63 -1.32
C ALA A 46 4.94 5.45 -1.09
N ALA A 47 4.99 4.82 0.08
CA ALA A 47 4.07 3.74 0.43
C ALA A 47 2.61 4.22 0.51
N GLY A 48 2.38 5.39 1.11
CA GLY A 48 1.04 5.96 1.31
C GLY A 48 0.44 6.61 0.08
N LEU A 49 1.19 7.46 -0.63
CA LEU A 49 0.69 8.25 -1.77
C LEU A 49 0.74 7.50 -3.11
N ILE A 50 1.65 6.54 -3.26
CA ILE A 50 1.81 5.80 -4.53
C ILE A 50 1.35 4.35 -4.34
N GLY A 51 1.92 3.66 -3.35
CA GLY A 51 1.64 2.24 -3.11
C GLY A 51 0.17 1.96 -2.84
N LEU A 52 -0.45 2.74 -1.94
CA LEU A 52 -1.84 2.53 -1.56
C LEU A 52 -2.82 2.82 -2.73
N PRO A 53 -2.79 3.99 -3.43
CA PRO A 53 -3.68 4.22 -4.56
C PRO A 53 -3.50 3.21 -5.70
N ALA A 54 -2.27 2.84 -6.03
CA ALA A 54 -2.00 1.84 -7.07
C ALA A 54 -2.63 0.48 -6.73
N SER A 55 -2.53 0.06 -5.48
CA SER A 55 -3.12 -1.21 -5.02
C SER A 55 -4.66 -1.19 -5.00
N ILE A 56 -5.27 -0.04 -4.70
CA ILE A 56 -6.72 0.18 -4.77
C ILE A 56 -7.20 0.14 -6.23
N ILE A 57 -6.52 0.84 -7.13
CA ILE A 57 -6.84 0.82 -8.57
C ILE A 57 -6.78 -0.62 -9.09
N TYR A 58 -5.74 -1.37 -8.72
CA TYR A 58 -5.62 -2.77 -9.09
C TYR A 58 -6.79 -3.63 -8.57
N LEU A 59 -7.25 -3.40 -7.34
CA LEU A 59 -8.44 -4.07 -6.78
C LEU A 59 -9.70 -3.76 -7.58
N VAL A 60 -9.94 -2.49 -7.90
CA VAL A 60 -11.10 -2.05 -8.70
C VAL A 60 -11.09 -2.74 -10.07
N VAL A 61 -9.96 -2.75 -10.76
CA VAL A 61 -9.81 -3.43 -12.07
C VAL A 61 -10.08 -4.93 -11.94
N ALA A 62 -9.60 -5.58 -10.88
CA ALA A 62 -9.85 -7.00 -10.64
C ALA A 62 -11.34 -7.31 -10.43
N ILE A 63 -12.06 -6.46 -9.68
CA ILE A 63 -13.50 -6.59 -9.45
C ILE A 63 -14.27 -6.41 -10.75
N ILE A 64 -13.96 -5.38 -11.54
CA ILE A 64 -14.61 -5.12 -12.84
C ILE A 64 -14.42 -6.31 -13.79
N LYS A 65 -13.20 -6.85 -13.88
CA LYS A 65 -12.90 -8.02 -14.71
C LYS A 65 -13.69 -9.25 -14.27
N LYS A 66 -13.80 -9.48 -12.96
CA LYS A 66 -14.60 -10.58 -12.41
C LYS A 66 -16.08 -10.41 -12.77
N TYR A 67 -16.65 -9.22 -12.60
CA TYR A 67 -18.04 -8.93 -12.95
C TYR A 67 -18.33 -9.19 -14.44
N LYS A 68 -17.48 -8.69 -15.35
CA LYS A 68 -17.62 -8.95 -16.79
C LYS A 68 -17.55 -10.43 -17.16
N LYS A 69 -16.76 -11.23 -16.44
CA LYS A 69 -16.64 -12.68 -16.70
C LYS A 69 -17.87 -13.45 -16.25
N VAL A 70 -18.48 -13.05 -15.13
CA VAL A 70 -19.72 -13.66 -14.63
C VAL A 70 -20.90 -13.33 -15.55
N ASN A 71 -21.03 -12.07 -15.99
CA ASN A 71 -22.15 -11.61 -16.82
C ASN A 71 -22.07 -12.00 -18.31
N LYS A 72 -21.00 -12.70 -18.72
CA LYS A 72 -20.83 -13.27 -20.07
C LYS A 72 -21.14 -14.77 -20.13
N LYS A 73 -21.43 -15.39 -18.99
CA LYS A 73 -21.92 -16.77 -18.87
C LYS A 73 -23.40 -16.73 -18.57
#